data_AF-A0A061IKJ7-F1
#
_entry.id   AF-A0A061IKJ7-F1
#
_cell.length_a   1.000
_cell.length_b   1.000
_cell.length_c   1.000
_cell.angle_alpha   90.00
_cell.angle_beta   90.00
_cell.angle_gamma   90.00
#
_symmetry.space_group_name_H-M   'P 1'
#
loop_
_entity.id
_entity.type
_entity.pdbx_description
1 polymer ?
#
loop_
_entity_poly.entity_id
_entity_poly.type
_entity_poly.pdbx_seq_one_letter_code
_entity_poly.pdbx_strand_id
1 'polypeptide(L)'
;MREKMKQQEEMEEVKQAPSKAETLQTEPVRKMKLPIFIADAFTTTAFHGNPAAVCLLENTLDEDSHQHIAREMNLSETAFIRKLQPTANFTQSSHFGLRWFTPESEFPLCGHATLASAAVLFHKMKNTNSTLTFATMSGELKARRAEDGIVLDFPLYPAFPQDFHEVEDLIKAAIGDTLVQDIRYSPDTKNLMVRLSDSYNRSFLETLKVNTEPLPGIEKTGKVKGLILTLRGEPGGQTPQYDFYSRYFAPWVGVAEDPVTGSAHTILGPYWSEELGKKEMRAFQCSRRGGELDISLRPDGRVDMKGGAAIVLEGTLTEVKQAPSKAETLQTEPVRKMKLPIFIADAFTTTAFRGNPAAVCLLENTLTEDAHQQIAREMNLSETAFIRKLQPSDNFTQSSCFGLRWFTPVSEVPLCGHATLASAAVLFHKIKNTNSTLTFATMSGELKARRAEDGIVLDFPLYPAFPQDFHEVEGLIKAAIGDTLVQDIQYSPDTRKLLVRLSDSYSRSFLETLKVNTKPLPGIEKTGKVKGLILTLRGQPEGQTPQYDFYSRYFAPWVGLPEDPVTGSAHTVLSSYWSQQLGKKEMRDKTEATGNLLRLNSEGQVP
;
A
#
# COMPACT_ATOMS: atom_id res chain seq x y z
N MET A 1 8.49 -39.11 -75.90
CA MET A 1 9.77 -38.39 -75.70
C MET A 1 9.61 -36.86 -75.78
N ARG A 2 8.46 -36.29 -75.38
CA ARG A 2 8.29 -34.85 -75.11
C ARG A 2 7.36 -34.54 -73.92
N GLU A 3 7.06 -35.55 -73.09
CA GLU A 3 6.25 -35.43 -71.86
C GLU A 3 6.91 -36.08 -70.63
N LYS A 4 8.14 -36.60 -70.78
CA LYS A 4 8.99 -37.07 -69.66
C LYS A 4 10.16 -36.12 -69.36
N MET A 5 10.22 -34.96 -70.00
CA MET A 5 11.25 -33.92 -69.76
C MET A 5 10.66 -32.63 -69.15
N LYS A 6 9.50 -32.71 -68.47
CA LYS A 6 8.91 -31.57 -67.75
C LYS A 6 8.59 -31.82 -66.27
N GLN A 7 9.02 -32.97 -65.72
CA GLN A 7 8.87 -33.30 -64.30
C GLN A 7 10.22 -33.59 -63.61
N GLN A 8 11.34 -33.30 -64.27
CA GLN A 8 12.69 -33.47 -63.71
C GLN A 8 13.45 -32.14 -63.55
N GLU A 9 12.85 -30.99 -63.88
CA GLU A 9 13.45 -29.65 -63.75
C GLU A 9 12.83 -28.80 -62.60
N GLU A 10 11.97 -29.38 -61.74
CA GLU A 10 11.41 -28.68 -60.55
C GLU A 10 11.87 -29.27 -59.20
N MET A 11 12.89 -30.12 -59.20
CA MET A 11 13.39 -30.77 -57.97
C MET A 11 14.91 -30.67 -57.77
N GLU A 12 15.56 -29.65 -58.35
CA GLU A 12 17.01 -29.46 -58.22
C GLU A 12 17.41 -27.98 -58.18
N GLU A 13 16.77 -27.18 -57.33
CA GLU A 13 17.23 -25.81 -57.04
C GLU A 13 17.03 -25.38 -55.57
N VAL A 14 17.39 -26.24 -54.61
CA VAL A 14 17.62 -25.79 -53.21
C VAL A 14 18.71 -26.64 -52.54
N LYS A 15 19.95 -26.56 -53.02
CA LYS A 15 21.14 -27.01 -52.26
C LYS A 15 22.32 -26.10 -52.53
N GLN A 16 22.45 -25.06 -51.72
CA GLN A 16 23.71 -24.53 -51.12
C GLN A 16 23.47 -23.10 -50.62
N ALA A 17 23.12 -22.96 -49.35
CA ALA A 17 23.25 -21.71 -48.61
C ALA A 17 23.90 -22.05 -47.25
N PRO A 18 24.89 -21.27 -46.77
CA PRO A 18 25.69 -21.62 -45.62
C PRO A 18 24.86 -21.51 -44.33
N SER A 19 25.13 -22.41 -43.38
CA SER A 19 24.56 -22.39 -42.04
C SER A 19 24.91 -21.08 -41.33
N LYS A 20 23.98 -20.12 -41.33
CA LYS A 20 23.97 -19.09 -40.29
C LYS A 20 23.22 -19.70 -39.11
N ALA A 21 23.99 -20.21 -38.15
CA ALA A 21 23.51 -20.27 -36.78
C ALA A 21 23.25 -18.82 -36.37
N GLU A 22 22.00 -18.38 -36.52
CA GLU A 22 21.50 -17.21 -35.80
C GLU A 22 21.52 -17.60 -34.33
N THR A 23 22.65 -17.27 -33.72
CA THR A 23 22.74 -17.08 -32.28
C THR A 23 21.63 -16.08 -31.96
N LEU A 24 20.50 -16.54 -31.45
CA LEU A 24 19.55 -15.69 -30.73
C LEU A 24 20.36 -15.07 -29.60
N GLN A 25 20.94 -13.92 -29.87
CA GLN A 25 21.39 -13.01 -28.84
C GLN A 25 20.11 -12.62 -28.12
N THR A 26 19.83 -13.32 -27.03
CA THR A 26 18.88 -12.86 -26.03
C THR A 26 19.35 -11.47 -25.62
N GLU A 27 18.64 -10.44 -26.10
CA GLU A 27 18.75 -9.08 -25.61
C GLU A 27 18.86 -9.13 -24.08
N PRO A 28 19.88 -8.53 -23.46
CA PRO A 28 20.01 -8.55 -22.01
C PRO A 28 18.75 -7.92 -21.43
N VAL A 29 17.99 -8.69 -20.64
CA VAL A 29 16.82 -8.21 -19.91
C VAL A 29 17.24 -6.96 -19.13
N ARG A 30 16.82 -5.78 -19.60
CA ARG A 30 17.12 -4.52 -18.91
C ARG A 30 16.46 -4.57 -17.55
N LYS A 31 17.27 -4.62 -16.49
CA LYS A 31 16.81 -4.34 -15.13
C LYS A 31 16.23 -2.93 -15.13
N MET A 32 14.92 -2.81 -14.89
CA MET A 32 14.33 -1.51 -14.64
C MET A 32 14.96 -0.96 -13.35
N LYS A 33 15.54 0.24 -13.43
CA LYS A 33 15.93 1.05 -12.28
C LYS A 33 15.08 2.31 -12.34
N LEU A 34 14.09 2.41 -11.46
CA LEU A 34 13.18 3.56 -11.41
C LEU A 34 13.43 4.34 -10.10
N PRO A 35 13.97 5.56 -10.16
CA PRO A 35 14.08 6.41 -8.99
C PRO A 35 12.71 6.69 -8.39
N ILE A 36 12.58 6.46 -7.08
CA ILE A 36 11.34 6.65 -6.33
C ILE A 36 11.62 7.41 -5.03
N PHE A 37 10.69 8.28 -4.67
CA PHE A 37 10.73 9.07 -3.46
C PHE A 37 9.39 8.93 -2.73
N ILE A 38 9.39 9.06 -1.40
CA ILE A 38 8.17 9.35 -0.64
C ILE A 38 8.33 10.75 -0.08
N ALA A 39 7.35 11.60 -0.34
CA ALA A 39 7.33 12.97 0.13
C ALA A 39 5.98 13.32 0.76
N ASP A 40 6.06 13.89 1.95
CA ASP A 40 4.93 14.43 2.69
C ASP A 40 4.65 15.85 2.20
N ALA A 41 3.52 16.04 1.53
CA ALA A 41 3.08 17.36 1.08
C ALA A 41 2.30 18.11 2.17
N PHE A 42 2.33 19.44 2.11
CA PHE A 42 1.69 20.35 3.07
C PHE A 42 2.24 20.25 4.50
N THR A 43 3.54 19.97 4.61
CA THR A 43 4.29 19.94 5.87
C THR A 43 5.77 20.22 5.64
N THR A 44 6.47 20.69 6.67
CA THR A 44 7.94 20.74 6.71
C THR A 44 8.54 19.69 7.65
N THR A 45 7.68 18.97 8.39
CA THR A 45 8.04 17.92 9.33
C THR A 45 7.66 16.56 8.74
N ALA A 46 8.60 15.62 8.76
CA ALA A 46 8.35 14.24 8.33
C ALA A 46 7.19 13.60 9.12
N PHE A 47 6.50 12.66 8.48
CA PHE A 47 5.40 11.88 9.05
C PHE A 47 4.14 12.70 9.39
N HIS A 48 4.08 13.94 8.90
CA HIS A 48 2.91 14.82 8.90
C HIS A 48 2.47 15.06 7.46
N GLY A 49 1.46 15.89 7.22
CA GLY A 49 1.01 16.19 5.86
C GLY A 49 0.38 15.00 5.15
N ASN A 50 0.35 15.05 3.81
CA ASN A 50 -0.19 13.98 2.97
C ASN A 50 0.93 13.29 2.16
N PRO A 51 1.22 12.00 2.43
CA PRO A 51 2.31 11.28 1.78
C PRO A 51 1.97 10.91 0.33
N ALA A 52 2.92 11.10 -0.58
CA ALA A 52 2.83 10.61 -1.94
C ALA A 52 4.15 9.94 -2.38
N ALA A 53 4.03 8.83 -3.12
CA ALA A 53 5.16 8.27 -3.83
C ALA A 53 5.38 9.06 -5.13
N VAL A 54 6.64 9.33 -5.49
CA VAL A 54 6.99 10.07 -6.70
C VAL A 54 8.05 9.29 -7.47
N CYS A 55 7.71 8.88 -8.69
CA CYS A 55 8.56 8.13 -9.61
C CYS A 55 9.09 9.02 -10.74
N LEU A 56 10.40 8.99 -10.99
CA LEU A 56 11.02 9.72 -12.10
C LEU A 56 11.24 8.80 -13.31
N LEU A 57 10.43 8.96 -14.35
CA LEU A 57 10.47 8.10 -15.54
C LEU A 57 11.57 8.54 -16.52
N GLU A 58 12.66 7.78 -16.56
CA GLU A 58 13.68 7.92 -17.60
C GLU A 58 13.20 7.41 -18.96
N ASN A 59 12.37 6.37 -18.95
CA ASN A 59 11.71 5.74 -20.10
C ASN A 59 10.21 5.57 -19.83
N THR A 60 9.41 5.31 -20.87
CA THR A 60 8.00 4.96 -20.72
C THR A 60 7.83 3.62 -20.02
N LEU A 61 6.90 3.54 -19.07
CA LEU A 61 6.37 2.29 -18.54
C LEU A 61 5.14 1.87 -19.35
N ASP A 62 4.82 0.57 -19.38
CA ASP A 62 3.49 0.13 -19.79
C ASP A 62 2.41 0.57 -18.78
N GLU A 63 1.16 0.58 -19.22
CA GLU A 63 0.02 1.05 -18.39
C GLU A 63 -0.17 0.20 -17.14
N ASP A 64 -0.06 -1.12 -17.27
CA ASP A 64 -0.22 -2.06 -16.16
C ASP A 64 0.82 -1.80 -15.05
N SER A 65 2.06 -1.47 -15.43
CA SER A 65 3.15 -1.17 -14.50
C SER A 65 2.87 0.03 -13.61
N HIS A 66 2.21 1.08 -14.10
CA HIS A 66 1.88 2.24 -13.27
C HIS A 66 0.94 1.82 -12.12
N GLN A 67 -0.11 1.07 -12.47
CA GLN A 67 -1.09 0.59 -11.50
C GLN A 67 -0.50 -0.43 -10.52
N HIS A 68 0.39 -1.33 -11.00
CA HIS A 68 1.08 -2.28 -10.15
C HIS A 68 1.99 -1.59 -9.13
N ILE A 69 2.78 -0.59 -9.56
CA ILE A 69 3.63 0.18 -8.64
C ILE A 69 2.79 0.96 -7.64
N ALA A 70 1.69 1.59 -8.07
CA ALA A 70 0.82 2.33 -7.17
C ALA A 70 0.16 1.43 -6.11
N ARG A 71 -0.26 0.23 -6.51
CA ARG A 71 -0.79 -0.79 -5.61
C ARG A 71 0.27 -1.31 -4.64
N GLU A 72 1.50 -1.52 -5.13
CA GLU A 72 2.65 -1.95 -4.33
C GLU A 72 3.02 -0.91 -3.26
N MET A 73 3.07 0.36 -3.63
CA MET A 73 3.40 1.45 -2.69
C MET A 73 2.30 1.70 -1.66
N ASN A 74 1.04 1.39 -2.02
CA ASN A 74 -0.13 1.50 -1.15
C ASN A 74 -0.28 2.86 -0.44
N LEU A 75 0.19 3.95 -1.03
CA LEU A 75 -0.03 5.32 -0.53
C LEU A 75 -1.31 5.92 -1.12
N SER A 76 -1.72 7.10 -0.64
CA SER A 76 -2.86 7.84 -1.19
C SER A 76 -2.74 7.93 -2.72
N GLU A 77 -1.58 8.39 -3.19
CA GLU A 77 -1.25 8.46 -4.61
C GLU A 77 0.23 8.17 -4.87
N THR A 78 0.47 7.53 -6.02
CA THR A 78 1.78 7.44 -6.66
C THR A 78 1.79 8.32 -7.91
N ALA A 79 2.67 9.31 -7.92
CA ALA A 79 2.88 10.24 -9.01
C ALA A 79 4.01 9.75 -9.94
N PHE A 80 3.80 9.85 -11.25
CA PHE A 80 4.80 9.50 -12.26
C PHE A 80 5.15 10.72 -13.09
N ILE A 81 6.41 11.17 -12.96
CA ILE A 81 6.93 12.32 -13.70
C ILE A 81 7.65 11.81 -14.95
N ARG A 82 7.18 12.22 -16.14
CA ARG A 82 7.78 11.86 -17.42
C ARG A 82 8.37 13.07 -18.12
N LYS A 83 9.54 12.89 -18.73
CA LYS A 83 10.12 13.85 -19.67
C LYS A 83 9.28 13.93 -20.94
N LEU A 84 8.94 15.14 -21.40
CA LEU A 84 8.16 15.33 -22.64
C LEU A 84 9.01 15.28 -23.91
N GLN A 85 10.32 15.49 -23.79
CA GLN A 85 11.26 15.43 -24.91
C GLN A 85 12.42 14.47 -24.59
N PRO A 86 12.96 13.74 -25.58
CA PRO A 86 14.07 12.81 -25.34
C PRO A 86 15.34 13.46 -24.78
N THR A 87 15.60 14.72 -25.14
CA THR A 87 16.76 15.51 -24.69
C THR A 87 16.54 16.22 -23.35
N ALA A 88 15.32 16.18 -22.81
CA ALA A 88 14.99 16.79 -21.53
C ALA A 88 15.71 16.09 -20.36
N ASN A 89 15.81 16.79 -19.24
CA ASN A 89 16.33 16.23 -17.99
C ASN A 89 15.58 16.83 -16.79
N PHE A 90 15.65 16.14 -15.65
CA PHE A 90 14.91 16.56 -14.45
C PHE A 90 15.48 17.81 -13.75
N THR A 91 16.65 18.31 -14.15
CA THR A 91 17.34 19.43 -13.49
C THR A 91 17.18 20.78 -14.21
N GLN A 92 16.96 20.76 -15.52
CA GLN A 92 16.88 21.98 -16.36
C GLN A 92 15.55 22.13 -17.08
N SER A 93 14.81 21.04 -17.32
CA SER A 93 13.50 21.14 -17.95
C SER A 93 12.48 21.76 -16.99
N SER A 94 11.63 22.64 -17.52
CA SER A 94 10.52 23.26 -16.78
C SER A 94 9.16 22.61 -17.08
N HIS A 95 9.08 21.74 -18.09
CA HIS A 95 7.83 21.12 -18.53
C HIS A 95 7.94 19.59 -18.50
N PHE A 96 7.04 18.94 -17.76
CA PHE A 96 6.97 17.49 -17.58
C PHE A 96 5.55 16.97 -17.82
N GLY A 97 5.42 15.69 -18.16
CA GLY A 97 4.16 14.98 -18.03
C GLY A 97 4.00 14.48 -16.59
N LEU A 98 2.77 14.51 -16.08
CA LEU A 98 2.47 14.03 -14.73
C LEU A 98 1.17 13.22 -14.73
N ARG A 99 1.23 12.05 -14.11
CA ARG A 99 0.08 11.15 -13.89
C ARG A 99 0.06 10.72 -12.43
N TRP A 100 -1.13 10.41 -11.91
CA TRP A 100 -1.32 9.97 -10.54
C TRP A 100 -2.18 8.73 -10.50
N PHE A 101 -1.78 7.79 -9.67
CA PHE A 101 -2.49 6.53 -9.49
C PHE A 101 -2.72 6.30 -8.00
N THR A 102 -3.97 6.01 -7.64
CA THR A 102 -4.28 5.35 -6.38
C THR A 102 -3.96 3.85 -6.51
N PRO A 103 -4.04 3.06 -5.43
CA PRO A 103 -3.91 1.60 -5.52
C PRO A 103 -4.94 0.91 -6.43
N GLU A 104 -6.04 1.60 -6.77
CA GLU A 104 -7.15 1.04 -7.55
C GLU A 104 -7.28 1.59 -8.97
N SER A 105 -6.91 2.86 -9.21
CA SER A 105 -7.09 3.49 -10.53
C SER A 105 -6.25 4.75 -10.74
N GLU A 106 -6.11 5.17 -12.00
CA GLU A 106 -5.59 6.49 -12.36
C GLU A 106 -6.58 7.60 -11.99
N PHE A 107 -6.08 8.70 -11.43
CA PHE A 107 -6.88 9.85 -11.02
C PHE A 107 -6.53 11.09 -11.86
N PRO A 108 -7.52 11.87 -12.34
CA PRO A 108 -7.27 12.92 -13.33
C PRO A 108 -6.57 14.18 -12.77
N LEU A 109 -6.65 14.41 -11.45
CA LEU A 109 -6.07 15.57 -10.78
C LEU A 109 -5.79 15.27 -9.30
N CYS A 110 -4.55 15.43 -8.86
CA CYS A 110 -4.19 15.30 -7.44
C CYS A 110 -3.26 16.42 -6.98
N GLY A 111 -3.71 17.21 -5.99
CA GLY A 111 -2.98 18.39 -5.54
C GLY A 111 -1.73 18.08 -4.71
N HIS A 112 -1.86 17.28 -3.66
CA HIS A 112 -0.75 17.00 -2.75
C HIS A 112 0.39 16.24 -3.47
N ALA A 113 0.06 15.27 -4.34
CA ALA A 113 1.05 14.54 -5.12
C ALA A 113 1.71 15.40 -6.21
N THR A 114 1.04 16.45 -6.70
CA THR A 114 1.67 17.50 -7.53
C THR A 114 2.69 18.31 -6.73
N LEU A 115 2.35 18.70 -5.50
CA LEU A 115 3.26 19.41 -4.60
C LEU A 115 4.49 18.55 -4.30
N ALA A 116 4.29 17.29 -3.94
CA ALA A 116 5.34 16.30 -3.72
C ALA A 116 6.25 16.14 -4.96
N SER A 117 5.66 16.06 -6.15
CA SER A 117 6.40 15.97 -7.42
C SER A 117 7.27 17.19 -7.67
N ALA A 118 6.73 18.40 -7.46
CA ALA A 118 7.48 19.64 -7.55
C ALA A 118 8.60 19.71 -6.51
N ALA A 119 8.36 19.26 -5.28
CA ALA A 119 9.36 19.22 -4.21
C ALA A 119 10.53 18.30 -4.55
N VAL A 120 10.26 17.12 -5.12
CA VAL A 120 11.30 16.21 -5.61
C VAL A 120 12.14 16.89 -6.70
N LEU A 121 11.50 17.53 -7.68
CA LEU A 121 12.23 18.22 -8.74
C LEU A 121 13.05 19.41 -8.22
N PHE A 122 12.47 20.29 -7.41
CA PHE A 122 13.16 21.47 -6.88
C PHE A 122 14.26 21.12 -5.87
N HIS A 123 14.00 20.21 -4.94
CA HIS A 123 14.89 19.97 -3.80
C HIS A 123 15.85 18.81 -4.00
N LYS A 124 15.39 17.69 -4.59
CA LYS A 124 16.24 16.51 -4.83
C LYS A 124 16.97 16.61 -6.15
N MET A 125 16.23 16.91 -7.22
CA MET A 125 16.85 17.09 -8.53
C MET A 125 17.52 18.44 -8.70
N LYS A 126 17.36 19.35 -7.72
CA LYS A 126 17.94 20.70 -7.75
C LYS A 126 17.56 21.44 -9.04
N ASN A 127 16.32 21.26 -9.49
CA ASN A 127 15.86 21.88 -10.72
C ASN A 127 15.99 23.41 -10.62
N THR A 128 16.58 24.03 -11.65
CA THR A 128 16.97 25.45 -11.62
C THR A 128 15.86 26.41 -12.00
N ASN A 129 14.72 25.92 -12.48
CA ASN A 129 13.60 26.77 -12.86
C ASN A 129 12.87 27.31 -11.62
N SER A 130 12.25 28.49 -11.76
CA SER A 130 11.38 29.06 -10.71
C SER A 130 9.95 28.50 -10.78
N THR A 131 9.54 28.02 -11.94
CA THR A 131 8.20 27.47 -12.20
C THR A 131 8.34 26.17 -12.98
N LEU A 132 7.57 25.16 -12.55
CA LEU A 132 7.38 23.90 -13.24
C LEU A 132 5.96 23.84 -13.80
N THR A 133 5.84 23.34 -15.02
CA THR A 133 4.56 23.05 -15.68
C THR A 133 4.43 21.55 -15.85
N PHE A 134 3.29 21.02 -15.44
CA PHE A 134 2.94 19.61 -15.59
C PHE A 134 1.79 19.49 -16.58
N ALA A 135 2.01 18.77 -17.68
CA ALA A 135 0.96 18.33 -18.59
C ALA A 135 0.25 17.09 -18.01
N THR A 136 -1.04 17.21 -17.76
CA THR A 136 -1.86 16.23 -17.03
C THR A 136 -3.16 15.95 -17.78
N MET A 137 -3.94 14.94 -17.36
CA MET A 137 -5.26 14.68 -17.95
C MET A 137 -6.24 15.85 -17.78
N SER A 138 -6.10 16.64 -16.71
CA SER A 138 -6.91 17.83 -16.45
C SER A 138 -6.31 19.13 -17.01
N GLY A 139 -5.33 19.03 -17.92
CA GLY A 139 -4.64 20.17 -18.51
C GLY A 139 -3.33 20.52 -17.79
N GLU A 140 -2.85 21.75 -17.98
CA GLU A 140 -1.59 22.18 -17.38
C GLU A 140 -1.76 22.63 -15.92
N LEU A 141 -0.91 22.11 -15.04
CA LEU A 141 -0.76 22.58 -13.67
C LEU A 141 0.60 23.25 -13.50
N LYS A 142 0.65 24.32 -12.69
CA LYS A 142 1.88 25.06 -12.42
C LYS A 142 2.25 24.96 -10.95
N ALA A 143 3.51 24.65 -10.69
CA ALA A 143 4.11 24.69 -9.37
C ALA A 143 5.23 25.74 -9.37
N ARG A 144 5.08 26.76 -8.53
CA ARG A 144 6.05 27.85 -8.41
C ARG A 144 6.84 27.69 -7.12
N ARG A 145 8.15 27.82 -7.20
CA ARG A 145 9.02 27.84 -6.04
C ARG A 145 8.85 29.17 -5.30
N ALA A 146 8.59 29.10 -3.99
CA ALA A 146 8.62 30.24 -3.08
C ALA A 146 9.80 30.10 -2.10
N GLU A 147 10.02 31.10 -1.25
CA GLU A 147 11.11 31.11 -0.27
C GLU A 147 10.95 30.00 0.78
N ASP A 148 9.71 29.77 1.24
CA ASP A 148 9.34 28.89 2.34
C ASP A 148 8.42 27.72 1.92
N GLY A 149 8.24 27.49 0.62
CA GLY A 149 7.38 26.41 0.13
C GLY A 149 7.20 26.38 -1.38
N ILE A 150 6.14 25.71 -1.82
CA ILE A 150 5.76 25.57 -3.22
C ILE A 150 4.31 26.03 -3.37
N VAL A 151 4.07 26.94 -4.31
CA VAL A 151 2.73 27.44 -4.65
C VAL A 151 2.18 26.64 -5.82
N LEU A 152 1.04 25.98 -5.61
CA LEU A 152 0.22 25.39 -6.64
C LEU A 152 -0.92 26.31 -7.01
N ASP A 153 -1.31 26.26 -8.28
CA ASP A 153 -2.41 27.07 -8.82
C ASP A 153 -3.62 26.16 -9.11
N PHE A 154 -4.74 26.40 -8.41
CA PHE A 154 -5.99 25.65 -8.54
C PHE A 154 -7.17 26.53 -9.01
N PRO A 155 -8.19 25.92 -9.65
CA PRO A 155 -9.47 26.60 -9.87
C PRO A 155 -10.15 26.90 -8.53
N LEU A 156 -10.94 27.97 -8.49
CA LEU A 156 -11.86 28.28 -7.40
C LEU A 156 -13.21 27.59 -7.68
N TYR A 157 -13.74 26.84 -6.72
CA TYR A 157 -15.05 26.22 -6.85
C TYR A 157 -16.04 26.84 -5.85
N PRO A 158 -17.16 27.41 -6.33
CA PRO A 158 -18.18 27.96 -5.44
C PRO A 158 -18.90 26.83 -4.68
N ALA A 159 -19.41 27.17 -3.50
CA ALA A 159 -20.35 26.34 -2.77
C ALA A 159 -21.58 27.16 -2.40
N PHE A 160 -22.74 26.55 -2.52
CA PHE A 160 -24.04 27.20 -2.39
C PHE A 160 -24.75 26.72 -1.12
N PRO A 161 -25.65 27.51 -0.51
CA PRO A 161 -26.48 27.06 0.60
C PRO A 161 -27.14 25.71 0.30
N GLN A 162 -27.07 24.78 1.25
CA GLN A 162 -27.70 23.47 1.16
C GLN A 162 -28.73 23.35 2.29
N ASP A 163 -29.95 22.95 1.95
CA ASP A 163 -30.99 22.68 2.95
C ASP A 163 -30.55 21.51 3.83
N PHE A 164 -30.57 21.72 5.14
CA PHE A 164 -30.22 20.73 6.14
C PHE A 164 -31.10 19.48 6.03
N HIS A 165 -32.40 19.62 5.78
CA HIS A 165 -33.33 18.47 5.76
C HIS A 165 -33.00 17.49 4.63
N GLU A 166 -32.40 17.94 3.53
CA GLU A 166 -31.98 17.06 2.44
C GLU A 166 -30.74 16.22 2.77
N VAL A 167 -29.94 16.64 3.76
CA VAL A 167 -28.66 16.01 4.12
C VAL A 167 -28.59 15.64 5.60
N GLU A 168 -29.71 15.72 6.32
CA GLU A 168 -29.80 15.54 7.76
C GLU A 168 -29.31 14.15 8.17
N ASP A 169 -29.76 13.11 7.47
CA ASP A 169 -29.35 11.72 7.73
C ASP A 169 -27.84 11.54 7.56
N LEU A 170 -27.22 12.20 6.56
CA LEU A 170 -25.77 12.14 6.34
C LEU A 170 -25.02 12.82 7.48
N ILE A 171 -25.44 14.01 7.87
CA ILE A 171 -24.77 14.79 8.93
C ILE A 171 -24.94 14.08 10.28
N LYS A 172 -26.15 13.63 10.63
CA LYS A 172 -26.41 12.90 11.87
C LYS A 172 -25.65 11.59 11.93
N ALA A 173 -25.58 10.85 10.82
CA ALA A 173 -24.77 9.63 10.77
C ALA A 173 -23.28 9.92 10.95
N ALA A 174 -22.76 10.99 10.34
CA ALA A 174 -21.35 11.35 10.39
C ALA A 174 -20.91 11.90 11.75
N ILE A 175 -21.64 12.87 12.31
CA ILE A 175 -21.20 13.68 13.46
C ILE A 175 -22.23 13.75 14.61
N GLY A 176 -23.32 12.99 14.56
CA GLY A 176 -24.36 12.96 15.60
C GLY A 176 -25.04 14.31 15.78
N ASP A 177 -25.30 14.68 17.04
CA ASP A 177 -25.95 15.95 17.42
C ASP A 177 -24.98 17.14 17.53
N THR A 178 -23.81 17.06 16.86
CA THR A 178 -22.84 18.15 16.84
C THR A 178 -23.47 19.41 16.22
N LEU A 179 -23.33 20.56 16.88
CA LEU A 179 -23.94 21.81 16.42
C LEU A 179 -23.29 22.30 15.12
N VAL A 180 -24.13 22.51 14.11
CA VAL A 180 -23.75 23.01 12.77
C VAL A 180 -24.18 24.47 12.62
N GLN A 181 -23.29 25.30 12.10
CA GLN A 181 -23.50 26.73 11.86
C GLN A 181 -24.00 27.01 10.43
N ASP A 182 -23.46 26.29 9.44
CA ASP A 182 -23.75 26.51 8.03
C ASP A 182 -23.45 25.24 7.22
N ILE A 183 -24.14 25.06 6.10
CA ILE A 183 -24.02 23.90 5.22
C ILE A 183 -24.01 24.38 3.78
N ARG A 184 -22.96 24.01 3.06
CA ARG A 184 -22.78 24.36 1.66
C ARG A 184 -22.55 23.13 0.82
N TYR A 185 -22.99 23.17 -0.44
CA TYR A 185 -22.72 22.14 -1.41
C TYR A 185 -22.05 22.72 -2.65
N SER A 186 -20.97 22.07 -3.09
CA SER A 186 -20.26 22.42 -4.33
C SER A 186 -20.59 21.40 -5.42
N PRO A 187 -21.39 21.75 -6.45
CA PRO A 187 -21.79 20.80 -7.49
C PRO A 187 -20.62 20.35 -8.37
N ASP A 188 -19.65 21.23 -8.62
CA ASP A 188 -18.48 20.94 -9.47
C ASP A 188 -17.60 19.83 -8.91
N THR A 189 -17.43 19.82 -7.59
CA THR A 189 -16.57 18.85 -6.89
C THR A 189 -17.37 17.80 -6.12
N LYS A 190 -18.70 17.93 -6.08
CA LYS A 190 -19.61 17.04 -5.34
C LYS A 190 -19.31 16.96 -3.84
N ASN A 191 -18.83 18.05 -3.26
CA ASN A 191 -18.49 18.12 -1.84
C ASN A 191 -19.61 18.78 -1.02
N LEU A 192 -19.98 18.14 0.08
CA LEU A 192 -20.80 18.72 1.14
C LEU A 192 -19.87 19.32 2.20
N MET A 193 -19.96 20.62 2.41
CA MET A 193 -19.21 21.35 3.44
C MET A 193 -20.13 21.65 4.62
N VAL A 194 -19.71 21.24 5.80
CA VAL A 194 -20.41 21.46 7.06
C VAL A 194 -19.52 22.32 7.96
N ARG A 195 -19.95 23.57 8.18
CA ARG A 195 -19.29 24.45 9.15
C ARG A 195 -19.86 24.17 10.53
N LEU A 196 -19.01 23.80 11.46
CA LEU A 196 -19.38 23.57 12.85
C LEU A 196 -19.57 24.90 13.61
N SER A 197 -20.34 24.86 14.69
CA SER A 197 -20.56 26.01 15.59
C SER A 197 -19.24 26.61 16.08
N ASP A 198 -19.16 27.95 16.12
CA ASP A 198 -18.03 28.71 16.68
C ASP A 198 -17.85 28.47 18.21
N SER A 199 -18.77 27.74 18.87
CA SER A 199 -18.60 27.27 20.25
C SER A 199 -17.55 26.15 20.40
N TYR A 200 -17.14 25.52 19.30
CA TYR A 200 -16.11 24.50 19.28
C TYR A 200 -14.74 25.12 18.93
N ASN A 201 -13.67 24.37 19.22
CA ASN A 201 -12.30 24.77 18.92
C ASN A 201 -11.55 23.67 18.15
N ARG A 202 -10.27 23.93 17.85
CA ARG A 202 -9.40 22.98 17.15
C ARG A 202 -9.37 21.61 17.81
N SER A 203 -9.21 21.56 19.14
CA SER A 203 -9.14 20.30 19.89
C SER A 203 -10.41 19.47 19.76
N PHE A 204 -11.59 20.13 19.73
CA PHE A 204 -12.85 19.45 19.42
C PHE A 204 -12.82 18.81 18.03
N LEU A 205 -12.42 19.56 16.99
CA LEU A 205 -12.39 19.03 15.62
C LEU A 205 -11.40 17.86 15.45
N GLU A 206 -10.23 17.92 16.10
CA GLU A 206 -9.23 16.84 16.10
C GLU A 206 -9.72 15.56 16.79
N THR A 207 -10.55 15.70 17.85
CA THR A 207 -11.05 14.55 18.63
C THR A 207 -12.43 14.05 18.22
N LEU A 208 -13.12 14.79 17.34
CA LEU A 208 -14.43 14.42 16.82
C LEU A 208 -14.36 13.05 16.12
N LYS A 209 -15.16 12.10 16.59
CA LYS A 209 -15.28 10.79 15.94
C LYS A 209 -16.28 10.89 14.80
N VAL A 210 -15.78 10.89 13.58
CA VAL A 210 -16.62 10.92 12.37
C VAL A 210 -16.90 9.49 11.93
N ASN A 211 -18.17 9.12 11.87
CA ASN A 211 -18.57 7.78 11.40
C ASN A 211 -18.84 7.80 9.90
N THR A 212 -17.87 7.32 9.12
CA THR A 212 -17.94 7.32 7.65
C THR A 212 -18.55 6.04 7.06
N GLU A 213 -18.65 4.96 7.84
CA GLU A 213 -19.14 3.65 7.39
C GLU A 213 -20.56 3.70 6.79
N PRO A 214 -21.57 4.35 7.41
CA PRO A 214 -22.93 4.35 6.88
C PRO A 214 -23.12 5.29 5.69
N LEU A 215 -22.21 6.25 5.45
CA LEU A 215 -22.44 7.35 4.50
C LEU A 215 -22.67 6.89 3.05
N PRO A 216 -21.91 5.92 2.49
CA PRO A 216 -22.21 5.37 1.17
C PRO A 216 -23.55 4.63 1.10
N GLY A 217 -24.06 4.13 2.24
CA GLY A 217 -25.37 3.49 2.34
C GLY A 217 -26.53 4.48 2.42
N ILE A 218 -26.30 5.69 2.91
CA ILE A 218 -27.30 6.77 3.02
C ILE A 218 -27.37 7.55 1.70
N GLU A 219 -26.23 8.00 1.18
CA GLU A 219 -26.14 8.72 -0.09
C GLU A 219 -25.90 7.76 -1.26
N LYS A 220 -26.98 7.42 -1.98
CA LYS A 220 -26.95 6.49 -3.13
C LYS A 220 -27.10 7.18 -4.48
N THR A 221 -27.37 8.49 -4.51
CA THR A 221 -27.60 9.24 -5.76
C THR A 221 -26.30 9.63 -6.45
N GLY A 222 -25.18 9.62 -5.70
CA GLY A 222 -23.88 10.09 -6.19
C GLY A 222 -23.81 11.63 -6.31
N LYS A 223 -24.72 12.33 -5.64
CA LYS A 223 -24.71 13.80 -5.47
C LYS A 223 -23.52 14.20 -4.60
N VAL A 224 -23.34 13.59 -3.43
CA VAL A 224 -22.19 13.84 -2.56
C VAL A 224 -21.12 12.75 -2.75
N LYS A 225 -19.86 13.17 -2.89
CA LYS A 225 -18.67 12.31 -2.97
C LYS A 225 -17.58 12.66 -1.95
N GLY A 226 -17.73 13.78 -1.24
CA GLY A 226 -16.84 14.15 -0.14
C GLY A 226 -17.56 15.01 0.90
N LEU A 227 -17.12 14.88 2.14
CA LEU A 227 -17.60 15.61 3.30
C LEU A 227 -16.43 16.44 3.86
N ILE A 228 -16.61 17.75 3.87
CA ILE A 228 -15.69 18.71 4.48
C ILE A 228 -16.29 19.14 5.81
N LEU A 229 -15.59 18.92 6.91
CA LEU A 229 -15.90 19.57 8.18
C LEU A 229 -14.98 20.76 8.34
N THR A 230 -15.51 21.92 8.73
CA THR A 230 -14.68 23.12 8.93
C THR A 230 -15.11 23.92 10.15
N LEU A 231 -14.13 24.62 10.73
CA LEU A 231 -14.30 25.42 11.93
C LEU A 231 -13.50 26.72 11.78
N ARG A 232 -14.00 27.81 12.35
CA ARG A 232 -13.28 29.08 12.38
C ARG A 232 -11.99 28.95 13.22
N GLY A 233 -10.95 29.68 12.81
CA GLY A 233 -9.71 29.80 13.57
C GLY A 233 -9.92 30.47 14.92
N GLU A 234 -9.15 30.04 15.92
CA GLU A 234 -9.19 30.63 17.26
C GLU A 234 -8.42 31.96 17.28
N PRO A 235 -8.95 33.02 17.92
CA PRO A 235 -8.21 34.26 18.10
C PRO A 235 -6.97 34.01 18.99
N GLY A 236 -5.80 33.94 18.36
CA GLY A 236 -4.50 33.92 19.04
C GLY A 236 -3.97 35.33 19.20
N GLY A 237 -3.57 35.75 20.41
CA GLY A 237 -2.85 37.02 20.65
C GLY A 237 -3.28 38.21 19.77
N GLN A 238 -2.33 38.82 19.05
CA GLN A 238 -2.63 39.87 18.06
C GLN A 238 -3.10 39.32 16.69
N THR A 239 -2.83 38.05 16.38
CA THR A 239 -3.28 37.37 15.15
C THR A 239 -3.45 35.86 15.38
N PRO A 240 -4.58 35.26 14.96
CA PRO A 240 -4.79 33.81 15.05
C PRO A 240 -3.68 33.05 14.30
N GLN A 241 -3.22 31.94 14.87
CA GLN A 241 -2.19 31.09 14.23
C GLN A 241 -2.68 30.51 12.89
N TYR A 242 -3.97 30.21 12.82
CA TYR A 242 -4.69 29.74 11.64
C TYR A 242 -6.03 30.47 11.56
N ASP A 243 -6.42 30.89 10.37
CA ASP A 243 -7.70 31.56 10.09
C ASP A 243 -8.88 30.58 10.12
N PHE A 244 -8.66 29.32 9.74
CA PHE A 244 -9.65 28.25 9.84
C PHE A 244 -9.03 26.85 9.90
N TYR A 245 -9.85 25.89 10.32
CA TYR A 245 -9.52 24.48 10.45
C TYR A 245 -10.43 23.63 9.56
N SER A 246 -9.94 22.47 9.11
CA SER A 246 -10.73 21.54 8.31
C SER A 246 -10.43 20.06 8.58
N ARG A 247 -11.34 19.17 8.21
CA ARG A 247 -11.11 17.72 8.02
C ARG A 247 -11.88 17.27 6.77
N TYR A 248 -11.38 16.24 6.10
CA TYR A 248 -11.94 15.77 4.82
C TYR A 248 -12.15 14.26 4.81
N PHE A 249 -13.34 13.83 4.40
CA PHE A 249 -13.75 12.43 4.34
C PHE A 249 -14.36 12.14 2.98
N ALA A 250 -13.98 11.02 2.35
CA ALA A 250 -14.52 10.62 1.04
C ALA A 250 -14.76 9.10 0.96
N PRO A 251 -15.60 8.53 1.84
CA PRO A 251 -15.83 7.08 1.89
C PRO A 251 -16.43 6.50 0.60
N TRP A 252 -17.10 7.32 -0.21
CA TRP A 252 -17.64 6.92 -1.53
C TRP A 252 -16.57 6.54 -2.55
N VAL A 253 -15.31 6.93 -2.31
CA VAL A 253 -14.15 6.58 -3.14
C VAL A 253 -13.10 5.80 -2.34
N GLY A 254 -13.51 5.16 -1.24
CA GLY A 254 -12.63 4.31 -0.43
C GLY A 254 -11.72 5.05 0.57
N VAL A 255 -11.80 6.38 0.63
CA VAL A 255 -10.95 7.19 1.53
C VAL A 255 -11.75 7.54 2.79
N ALA A 256 -11.46 6.85 3.90
CA ALA A 256 -12.12 7.14 5.17
C ALA A 256 -11.87 8.58 5.61
N GLU A 257 -10.60 9.00 5.68
CA GLU A 257 -10.19 10.38 5.96
C GLU A 257 -8.91 10.69 5.17
N ASP A 258 -8.87 11.81 4.46
CA ASP A 258 -7.68 12.25 3.71
C ASP A 258 -6.81 13.14 4.60
N PRO A 259 -5.48 12.93 4.70
CA PRO A 259 -4.63 13.69 5.60
C PRO A 259 -4.62 15.19 5.34
N VAL A 260 -4.43 15.59 4.08
CA VAL A 260 -4.45 17.00 3.65
C VAL A 260 -4.97 17.12 2.22
N THR A 261 -6.05 17.86 2.04
CA THR A 261 -6.82 17.86 0.80
C THR A 261 -6.80 19.22 0.13
N GLY A 262 -5.88 19.40 -0.82
CA GLY A 262 -5.78 20.66 -1.58
C GLY A 262 -7.08 21.01 -2.31
N SER A 263 -7.76 20.04 -2.93
CA SER A 263 -9.02 20.28 -3.64
C SER A 263 -10.14 20.78 -2.72
N ALA A 264 -10.21 20.37 -1.45
CA ALA A 264 -11.19 20.90 -0.50
C ALA A 264 -10.99 22.42 -0.26
N HIS A 265 -9.75 22.90 -0.34
CA HIS A 265 -9.42 24.30 -0.11
C HIS A 265 -9.80 25.22 -1.28
N THR A 266 -10.14 24.66 -2.44
CA THR A 266 -10.74 25.42 -3.55
C THR A 266 -12.18 25.88 -3.24
N ILE A 267 -12.82 25.23 -2.25
CA ILE A 267 -14.14 25.56 -1.71
C ILE A 267 -14.01 26.34 -0.40
N LEU A 268 -13.14 25.88 0.50
CA LEU A 268 -12.92 26.54 1.79
C LEU A 268 -12.34 27.94 1.64
N GLY A 269 -11.45 28.14 0.66
CA GLY A 269 -10.85 29.44 0.35
C GLY A 269 -11.90 30.54 0.09
N PRO A 270 -12.75 30.42 -0.95
CA PRO A 270 -13.79 31.41 -1.20
C PRO A 270 -14.77 31.56 -0.02
N TYR A 271 -15.16 30.45 0.61
CA TYR A 271 -16.08 30.49 1.76
C TYR A 271 -15.52 31.31 2.93
N TRP A 272 -14.32 30.96 3.43
CA TRP A 272 -13.72 31.66 4.56
C TRP A 272 -13.25 33.07 4.19
N SER A 273 -12.94 33.34 2.92
CA SER A 273 -12.67 34.70 2.46
C SER A 273 -13.87 35.63 2.64
N GLU A 274 -15.08 35.14 2.33
CA GLU A 274 -16.32 35.87 2.54
C GLU A 274 -16.60 36.06 4.03
N GLU A 275 -16.51 34.98 4.83
CA GLU A 275 -16.77 35.02 6.27
C GLU A 275 -15.78 35.88 7.06
N LEU A 276 -14.51 35.94 6.63
CA LEU A 276 -13.44 36.67 7.34
C LEU A 276 -13.12 38.04 6.72
N GLY A 277 -13.58 38.33 5.51
CA GLY A 277 -13.20 39.53 4.77
C GLY A 277 -11.72 39.57 4.37
N LYS A 278 -11.06 38.41 4.20
CA LYS A 278 -9.63 38.28 3.89
C LYS A 278 -9.40 37.58 2.56
N LYS A 279 -8.28 37.86 1.87
CA LYS A 279 -7.87 37.16 0.64
C LYS A 279 -6.64 36.27 0.82
N GLU A 280 -5.83 36.59 1.82
CA GLU A 280 -4.71 35.78 2.29
C GLU A 280 -5.13 35.13 3.61
N MET A 281 -5.02 33.81 3.70
CA MET A 281 -5.43 33.05 4.88
C MET A 281 -4.48 31.88 5.13
N ARG A 282 -4.31 31.51 6.39
CA ARG A 282 -3.59 30.30 6.79
C ARG A 282 -4.56 29.26 7.34
N ALA A 283 -4.53 28.06 6.80
CA ALA A 283 -5.42 26.96 7.17
C ALA A 283 -4.63 25.79 7.77
N PHE A 284 -5.30 25.02 8.64
CA PHE A 284 -4.78 23.76 9.14
C PHE A 284 -5.80 22.63 9.01
N GLN A 285 -5.43 21.54 8.35
CA GLN A 285 -6.27 20.35 8.25
C GLN A 285 -6.00 19.43 9.44
N CYS A 286 -6.97 19.30 10.33
CA CYS A 286 -6.94 18.59 11.62
C CYS A 286 -7.09 17.06 11.49
N SER A 287 -6.49 16.47 10.46
CA SER A 287 -6.37 15.01 10.38
C SER A 287 -5.36 14.50 11.43
N ARG A 288 -5.26 13.18 11.60
CA ARG A 288 -4.26 12.58 12.49
C ARG A 288 -2.81 12.98 12.15
N ARG A 289 -2.51 13.23 10.88
CA ARG A 289 -1.19 13.67 10.42
C ARG A 289 -1.01 15.18 10.50
N GLY A 290 -2.10 15.95 10.41
CA GLY A 290 -2.05 17.40 10.37
C GLY A 290 -1.46 17.94 9.06
N GLY A 291 -1.81 19.16 8.67
CA GLY A 291 -1.16 19.81 7.53
C GLY A 291 -1.48 21.29 7.45
N GLU A 292 -0.52 22.05 6.93
CA GLU A 292 -0.55 23.51 6.86
C GLU A 292 -0.64 23.98 5.41
N LEU A 293 -1.53 24.93 5.15
CA LEU A 293 -1.71 25.55 3.84
C LEU A 293 -1.82 27.06 3.99
N ASP A 294 -1.06 27.81 3.19
CA ASP A 294 -1.35 29.23 2.96
C ASP A 294 -2.17 29.37 1.67
N ILE A 295 -3.23 30.15 1.72
CA ILE A 295 -4.24 30.26 0.68
C ILE A 295 -4.37 31.73 0.27
N SER A 296 -4.20 31.98 -1.02
CA SER A 296 -4.40 33.30 -1.63
C SER A 296 -5.46 33.23 -2.72
N LEU A 297 -6.51 34.05 -2.59
CA LEU A 297 -7.54 34.20 -3.63
C LEU A 297 -7.14 35.26 -4.64
N ARG A 298 -6.99 34.85 -5.89
CA ARG A 298 -6.59 35.73 -6.98
C ARG A 298 -7.79 36.44 -7.61
N PRO A 299 -7.60 37.66 -8.16
CA PRO A 299 -8.67 38.40 -8.83
C PRO A 299 -9.26 37.71 -10.07
N ASP A 300 -8.51 36.79 -10.69
CA ASP A 300 -8.92 36.04 -11.88
C ASP A 300 -9.73 34.77 -11.57
N GLY A 301 -10.20 34.60 -10.33
CA GLY A 301 -11.05 33.48 -9.94
C GLY A 301 -10.27 32.17 -9.72
N ARG A 302 -9.00 32.27 -9.30
CA ARG A 302 -8.13 31.13 -9.00
C ARG A 302 -7.64 31.18 -7.55
N VAL A 303 -7.22 30.03 -7.04
CA VAL A 303 -6.71 29.86 -5.67
C VAL A 303 -5.26 29.42 -5.75
N ASP A 304 -4.36 30.25 -5.26
CA ASP A 304 -2.99 29.85 -4.99
C ASP A 304 -2.95 29.13 -3.63
N MET A 305 -2.38 27.93 -3.60
CA MET A 305 -2.16 27.15 -2.38
C MET A 305 -0.68 26.90 -2.20
N LYS A 306 -0.11 27.43 -1.12
CA LYS A 306 1.29 27.23 -0.75
C LYS A 306 1.39 26.19 0.36
N GLY A 307 2.32 25.26 0.21
CA GLY A 307 2.67 24.31 1.25
C GLY A 307 4.15 23.93 1.21
N GLY A 308 4.68 23.46 2.34
CA GLY A 308 5.98 22.80 2.39
C GLY A 308 5.90 21.34 1.91
N ALA A 309 7.06 20.72 1.71
CA ALA A 309 7.13 19.27 1.60
C ALA A 309 8.35 18.70 2.35
N ALA A 310 8.16 17.57 3.02
CA ALA A 310 9.25 16.81 3.64
C ALA A 310 9.50 15.52 2.84
N ILE A 311 10.69 15.39 2.25
CA ILE A 311 11.06 14.17 1.51
C ILE A 311 11.65 13.16 2.49
N VAL A 312 10.88 12.11 2.79
CA VAL A 312 11.15 11.15 3.86
C VAL A 312 11.88 9.90 3.37
N LEU A 313 11.63 9.48 2.13
CA LEU A 313 12.28 8.31 1.52
C LEU A 313 12.84 8.65 0.14
N GLU A 314 14.00 8.08 -0.16
CA GLU A 314 14.62 8.10 -1.48
C GLU A 314 15.17 6.70 -1.77
N GLY A 315 14.85 6.16 -2.94
CA GLY A 315 15.22 4.81 -3.30
C GLY A 315 15.20 4.57 -4.81
N THR A 316 15.38 3.31 -5.18
CA THR A 316 15.28 2.86 -6.56
C THR A 316 14.47 1.57 -6.58
N LEU A 317 13.35 1.61 -7.28
CA LEU A 317 12.57 0.41 -7.56
C LEU A 317 13.33 -0.40 -8.62
N THR A 318 13.55 -1.69 -8.33
CA THR A 318 14.23 -2.60 -9.24
C THR A 318 13.36 -3.80 -9.54
N GLU A 319 12.93 -3.96 -10.79
CA GLU A 319 12.30 -5.19 -11.24
C GLU A 319 13.41 -6.20 -11.57
N VAL A 320 13.45 -7.32 -10.83
CA VAL A 320 14.42 -8.39 -11.03
C VAL A 320 13.70 -9.59 -11.61
N LYS A 321 13.65 -9.68 -12.95
CA LYS A 321 13.62 -10.99 -13.61
C LYS A 321 15.05 -11.55 -13.46
N GLN A 322 15.19 -12.81 -13.03
CA GLN A 322 16.41 -13.44 -12.46
C GLN A 322 17.79 -12.99 -13.02
N ALA A 323 18.80 -13.03 -12.14
CA ALA A 323 20.12 -12.38 -12.21
C ALA A 323 21.06 -12.83 -13.36
N PRO A 324 22.13 -12.04 -13.70
CA PRO A 324 23.34 -12.04 -12.86
C PRO A 324 23.93 -10.64 -12.54
N SER A 325 25.16 -10.68 -12.04
CA SER A 325 25.95 -9.79 -11.19
C SER A 325 26.46 -8.47 -11.81
N LYS A 326 26.58 -7.44 -10.96
CA LYS A 326 27.81 -6.66 -10.68
C LYS A 326 27.51 -5.59 -9.62
N ALA A 327 28.55 -5.29 -8.83
CA ALA A 327 28.52 -4.42 -7.66
C ALA A 327 28.66 -2.94 -8.05
N GLU A 328 27.95 -2.07 -7.34
CA GLU A 328 28.26 -0.64 -7.27
C GLU A 328 28.49 -0.29 -5.80
N THR A 329 29.63 0.33 -5.53
CA THR A 329 30.09 0.72 -4.20
C THR A 329 29.70 2.18 -3.95
N LEU A 330 29.03 2.46 -2.83
CA LEU A 330 28.68 3.82 -2.41
C LEU A 330 29.77 4.37 -1.47
N GLN A 331 30.36 5.51 -1.83
CA GLN A 331 31.25 6.32 -0.99
C GLN A 331 30.49 7.45 -0.28
N THR A 332 31.14 8.00 0.76
CA THR A 332 30.61 8.61 1.99
C THR A 332 30.39 10.15 1.99
N GLU A 333 29.37 10.58 2.76
CA GLU A 333 29.17 11.76 3.69
C GLU A 333 29.83 13.14 3.41
N PRO A 334 29.21 14.31 3.78
CA PRO A 334 28.67 14.56 5.14
C PRO A 334 27.38 15.41 5.31
N VAL A 335 26.62 15.06 6.35
CA VAL A 335 25.96 15.82 7.46
C VAL A 335 25.00 14.78 8.04
N ARG A 336 25.14 14.41 9.32
CA ARG A 336 24.60 13.17 9.92
C ARG A 336 23.07 13.14 10.01
N LYS A 337 22.40 13.02 8.86
CA LYS A 337 21.02 12.53 8.73
C LYS A 337 21.05 11.03 9.00
N MET A 338 20.15 10.55 9.85
CA MET A 338 19.98 9.11 10.06
C MET A 338 19.59 8.47 8.73
N LYS A 339 20.51 7.70 8.12
CA LYS A 339 20.22 6.89 6.93
C LYS A 339 19.73 5.53 7.42
N LEU A 340 18.45 5.25 7.20
CA LEU A 340 17.86 3.95 7.46
C LEU A 340 17.74 3.20 6.13
N PRO A 341 18.48 2.09 5.91
CA PRO A 341 18.27 1.26 4.74
C PRO A 341 16.91 0.58 4.84
N ILE A 342 16.04 0.85 3.86
CA ILE A 342 14.71 0.27 3.72
C ILE A 342 14.64 -0.47 2.38
N PHE A 343 14.08 -1.67 2.40
CA PHE A 343 13.79 -2.47 1.21
C PHE A 343 12.31 -2.82 1.20
N ILE A 344 11.66 -2.76 0.04
CA ILE A 344 10.35 -3.39 -0.16
C ILE A 344 10.61 -4.73 -0.83
N ALA A 345 10.09 -5.81 -0.26
CA ALA A 345 10.26 -7.15 -0.77
C ALA A 345 8.94 -7.90 -0.80
N ASP A 346 8.62 -8.42 -1.99
CA ASP A 346 7.51 -9.32 -2.22
C ASP A 346 7.82 -10.72 -1.68
N ALA A 347 7.17 -11.11 -0.59
CA ALA A 347 7.31 -12.43 0.00
C ALA A 347 6.38 -13.46 -0.67
N PHE A 348 6.80 -14.73 -0.61
CA PHE A 348 6.10 -15.88 -1.18
C PHE A 348 5.90 -15.85 -2.70
N THR A 349 6.70 -15.06 -3.43
CA THR A 349 6.68 -14.98 -4.90
C THR A 349 8.10 -14.92 -5.46
N THR A 350 8.24 -15.17 -6.76
CA THR A 350 9.44 -14.86 -7.56
C THR A 350 9.18 -13.79 -8.62
N THR A 351 7.93 -13.34 -8.73
CA THR A 351 7.47 -12.30 -9.66
C THR A 351 7.17 -11.04 -8.86
N ALA A 352 7.71 -9.90 -9.30
CA ALA A 352 7.44 -8.61 -8.66
C ALA A 352 5.95 -8.25 -8.66
N PHE A 353 5.51 -7.49 -7.65
CA PHE A 353 4.13 -7.04 -7.47
C PHE A 353 3.11 -8.19 -7.31
N ARG A 354 3.57 -9.32 -6.77
CA ARG A 354 2.79 -10.52 -6.45
C ARG A 354 3.14 -11.00 -5.05
N GLY A 355 2.31 -11.84 -4.44
CA GLY A 355 2.55 -12.27 -3.06
C GLY A 355 2.30 -11.13 -2.07
N ASN A 356 3.02 -11.13 -0.95
CA ASN A 356 2.82 -10.18 0.14
C ASN A 356 4.00 -9.20 0.26
N PRO A 357 3.79 -7.90 -0.03
CA PRO A 357 4.86 -6.92 0.09
C PRO A 357 5.12 -6.59 1.56
N ALA A 358 6.39 -6.50 1.94
CA ALA A 358 6.81 -6.04 3.26
C ALA A 358 7.98 -5.06 3.15
N ALA A 359 7.94 -4.02 3.98
CA ALA A 359 9.08 -3.14 4.18
C ALA A 359 10.06 -3.81 5.15
N VAL A 360 11.36 -3.76 4.87
CA VAL A 360 12.42 -4.33 5.69
C VAL A 360 13.45 -3.25 5.98
N CYS A 361 13.54 -2.86 7.25
CA CYS A 361 14.40 -1.82 7.78
C CYS A 361 15.62 -2.44 8.46
N LEU A 362 16.84 -2.05 8.06
CA LEU A 362 18.08 -2.46 8.73
C LEU A 362 18.51 -1.43 9.77
N LEU A 363 18.34 -1.75 11.04
CA LEU A 363 18.65 -0.85 12.16
C LEU A 363 20.13 -0.90 12.54
N GLU A 364 20.86 0.14 12.15
CA GLU A 364 22.22 0.40 12.66
C GLU A 364 22.20 0.97 14.09
N ASN A 365 21.13 1.67 14.46
CA ASN A 365 20.91 2.24 15.80
C ASN A 365 19.52 1.88 16.31
N THR A 366 19.30 1.99 17.62
CA THR A 366 17.96 1.85 18.21
C THR A 366 17.05 2.99 17.80
N LEU A 367 15.80 2.67 17.50
CA LEU A 367 14.72 3.64 17.29
C LEU A 367 13.82 3.70 18.52
N THR A 368 13.14 4.82 18.73
CA THR A 368 12.06 4.90 19.73
C THR A 368 10.84 4.10 19.26
N GLU A 369 9.97 3.68 20.17
CA GLU A 369 8.73 2.98 19.83
C GLU A 369 7.85 3.79 18.86
N ASP A 370 7.76 5.10 19.10
CA ASP A 370 7.01 6.01 18.24
C ASP A 370 7.60 6.09 16.82
N ALA A 371 8.94 6.08 16.68
CA ALA A 371 9.59 6.09 15.36
C ALA A 371 9.34 4.82 14.55
N HIS A 372 9.36 3.63 15.18
CA HIS A 372 9.00 2.38 14.48
C HIS A 372 7.59 2.48 13.89
N GLN A 373 6.66 2.97 14.70
CA GLN A 373 5.26 3.05 14.32
C GLN A 373 4.99 4.15 13.28
N GLN A 374 5.69 5.29 13.35
CA GLN A 374 5.63 6.33 12.32
C GLN A 374 6.16 5.83 10.98
N ILE A 375 7.30 5.13 10.97
CA ILE A 375 7.84 4.53 9.74
C ILE A 375 6.87 3.49 9.17
N ALA A 376 6.29 2.62 10.00
CA ALA A 376 5.34 1.62 9.53
C ALA A 376 4.07 2.25 8.93
N ARG A 377 3.59 3.36 9.51
CA ARG A 377 2.50 4.18 8.93
C ARG A 377 2.90 4.80 7.60
N GLU A 378 4.12 5.31 7.51
CA GLU A 378 4.64 5.96 6.32
C GLU A 378 4.83 4.98 5.16
N MET A 379 5.28 3.75 5.44
CA MET A 379 5.40 2.70 4.42
C MET A 379 4.04 2.17 3.96
N ASN A 380 3.03 2.23 4.83
CA ASN A 380 1.65 1.79 4.60
C ASN A 380 1.49 0.39 3.95
N LEU A 381 2.44 -0.52 4.18
CA LEU A 381 2.33 -1.93 3.79
C LEU A 381 1.67 -2.74 4.91
N SER A 382 1.29 -4.00 4.62
CA SER A 382 0.74 -4.91 5.63
C SER A 382 1.63 -4.94 6.87
N GLU A 383 2.94 -5.11 6.68
CA GLU A 383 3.92 -5.05 7.75
C GLU A 383 5.25 -4.40 7.33
N THR A 384 5.83 -3.68 8.28
CA THR A 384 7.21 -3.20 8.26
C THR A 384 8.02 -3.98 9.29
N ALA A 385 9.01 -4.73 8.81
CA ALA A 385 9.97 -5.48 9.59
C ALA A 385 11.19 -4.63 9.95
N PHE A 386 11.60 -4.67 11.22
CA PHE A 386 12.80 -4.00 11.70
C PHE A 386 13.83 -5.03 12.18
N ILE A 387 14.91 -5.17 11.41
CA ILE A 387 16.04 -6.05 11.75
C ILE A 387 17.06 -5.25 12.54
N ARG A 388 17.31 -5.63 13.79
CA ARG A 388 18.33 -4.99 14.65
C ARG A 388 19.49 -5.92 14.95
N LYS A 389 20.66 -5.33 15.12
CA LYS A 389 21.82 -5.99 15.73
C LYS A 389 21.51 -6.34 17.20
N LEU A 390 22.04 -7.46 17.68
CA LEU A 390 21.89 -7.87 19.09
C LEU A 390 23.07 -7.41 19.93
N GLN A 391 24.25 -7.37 19.33
CA GLN A 391 25.50 -6.93 19.93
C GLN A 391 26.12 -5.78 19.11
N PRO A 392 26.88 -4.86 19.73
CA PRO A 392 27.57 -3.80 18.99
C PRO A 392 28.55 -4.29 17.92
N SER A 393 29.11 -5.50 18.09
CA SER A 393 30.02 -6.14 17.13
C SER A 393 29.29 -6.80 15.95
N ASP A 394 27.96 -6.89 15.99
CA ASP A 394 27.21 -7.55 14.91
C ASP A 394 27.26 -6.75 13.61
N ASN A 395 27.21 -7.49 12.50
CA ASN A 395 27.07 -6.91 11.19
C ASN A 395 26.12 -7.74 10.33
N PHE A 396 25.42 -7.08 9.41
CA PHE A 396 24.38 -7.73 8.61
C PHE A 396 24.91 -8.74 7.58
N THR A 397 26.22 -8.77 7.32
CA THR A 397 26.83 -9.69 6.33
C THR A 397 27.36 -10.99 6.96
N GLN A 398 27.75 -10.99 8.23
CA GLN A 398 28.41 -12.13 8.88
C GLN A 398 27.72 -12.62 10.14
N SER A 399 26.95 -11.79 10.86
CA SER A 399 26.19 -12.26 12.02
C SER A 399 25.06 -13.20 11.56
N SER A 400 24.81 -14.25 12.35
CA SER A 400 23.73 -15.21 12.11
C SER A 400 22.49 -14.92 12.98
N CYS A 401 22.60 -14.06 13.99
CA CYS A 401 21.52 -13.79 14.94
C CYS A 401 21.15 -12.30 14.92
N PHE A 402 19.87 -12.00 14.82
CA PHE A 402 19.34 -10.63 14.77
C PHE A 402 18.09 -10.50 15.63
N GLY A 403 17.81 -9.31 16.15
CA GLY A 403 16.48 -9.01 16.66
C GLY A 403 15.54 -8.67 15.50
N LEU A 404 14.28 -9.09 15.58
CA LEU A 404 13.28 -8.81 14.56
C LEU A 404 11.95 -8.43 15.21
N ARG A 405 11.38 -7.33 14.72
CA ARG A 405 10.07 -6.79 15.13
C ARG A 405 9.24 -6.48 13.89
N TRP A 406 7.92 -6.49 14.02
CA TRP A 406 7.00 -6.20 12.92
C TRP A 406 5.92 -5.23 13.34
N PHE A 407 5.68 -4.23 12.51
CA PHE A 407 4.67 -3.22 12.75
C PHE A 407 3.73 -3.15 11.57
N THR A 408 2.44 -3.21 11.83
CA THR A 408 1.40 -2.72 10.91
C THR A 408 1.37 -1.18 10.99
N PRO A 409 0.62 -0.49 10.11
CA PRO A 409 0.40 0.96 10.25
C PRO A 409 -0.27 1.36 11.58
N VAL A 410 -0.89 0.44 12.30
CA VAL A 410 -1.64 0.76 13.53
C VAL A 410 -0.93 0.32 14.81
N SER A 411 -0.24 -0.82 14.80
CA SER A 411 0.40 -1.42 15.98
C SER A 411 1.53 -2.40 15.64
N GLU A 412 2.39 -2.68 16.62
CA GLU A 412 3.29 -3.85 16.60
C GLU A 412 2.49 -5.16 16.62
N VAL A 413 3.00 -6.18 15.92
CA VAL A 413 2.43 -7.54 15.93
C VAL A 413 3.47 -8.54 16.45
N PRO A 414 3.06 -9.55 17.25
CA PRO A 414 3.98 -10.45 17.93
C PRO A 414 4.68 -11.44 16.99
N LEU A 415 4.06 -11.77 15.85
CA LEU A 415 4.54 -12.74 14.88
C LEU A 415 4.03 -12.41 13.47
N CYS A 416 4.93 -12.31 12.49
CA CYS A 416 4.57 -12.14 11.08
C CYS A 416 5.38 -13.03 10.15
N GLY A 417 4.69 -13.88 9.38
CA GLY A 417 5.32 -14.88 8.51
C GLY A 417 6.04 -14.30 7.30
N HIS A 418 5.29 -13.60 6.45
CA HIS A 418 5.79 -13.09 5.17
C HIS A 418 6.89 -12.02 5.38
N ALA A 419 6.76 -11.15 6.39
CA ALA A 419 7.77 -10.14 6.68
C ALA A 419 9.05 -10.74 7.29
N THR A 420 8.97 -11.91 7.95
CA THR A 420 10.15 -12.72 8.30
C THR A 420 10.84 -13.28 7.06
N LEU A 421 10.06 -13.79 6.09
CA LEU A 421 10.58 -14.29 4.82
C LEU A 421 11.29 -13.18 4.05
N ALA A 422 10.65 -12.02 3.93
CA ALA A 422 11.20 -10.81 3.33
C ALA A 422 12.51 -10.39 4.02
N SER A 423 12.55 -10.39 5.35
CA SER A 423 13.75 -10.07 6.14
C SER A 423 14.92 -11.01 5.83
N ALA A 424 14.65 -12.32 5.81
CA ALA A 424 15.65 -13.32 5.44
C ALA A 424 16.10 -13.16 3.98
N ALA A 425 15.18 -12.90 3.05
CA ALA A 425 15.47 -12.68 1.64
C ALA A 425 16.36 -11.45 1.42
N VAL A 426 16.09 -10.35 2.12
CA VAL A 426 16.93 -9.14 2.10
C VAL A 426 18.32 -9.47 2.62
N LEU A 427 18.45 -10.10 3.79
CA LEU A 427 19.76 -10.47 4.35
C LEU A 427 20.52 -11.42 3.43
N PHE A 428 19.88 -12.46 2.91
CA PHE A 428 20.53 -13.45 2.08
C PHE A 428 20.86 -12.95 0.68
N HIS A 429 19.93 -12.32 -0.02
CA HIS A 429 20.07 -12.04 -1.44
C HIS A 429 20.53 -10.61 -1.72
N LYS A 430 20.10 -9.63 -0.91
CA LYS A 430 20.48 -8.22 -1.10
C LYS A 430 21.75 -7.86 -0.33
N ILE A 431 21.80 -8.19 0.95
CA ILE A 431 22.95 -7.89 1.83
C ILE A 431 24.07 -8.93 1.66
N LYS A 432 23.78 -10.10 1.07
CA LYS A 432 24.74 -11.18 0.85
C LYS A 432 25.32 -11.72 2.16
N ASN A 433 24.46 -11.89 3.17
CA ASN A 433 24.85 -12.56 4.41
C ASN A 433 25.43 -13.95 4.11
N THR A 434 26.53 -14.31 4.76
CA THR A 434 27.31 -15.52 4.45
C THR A 434 26.78 -16.78 5.13
N ASN A 435 25.93 -16.64 6.14
CA ASN A 435 25.38 -17.79 6.88
C ASN A 435 24.37 -18.57 6.05
N SER A 436 24.28 -19.87 6.30
CA SER A 436 23.26 -20.75 5.72
C SER A 436 21.92 -20.65 6.46
N THR A 437 21.97 -20.29 7.74
CA THR A 437 20.82 -20.17 8.64
C THR A 437 20.92 -18.85 9.41
N LEU A 438 19.79 -18.16 9.52
CA LEU A 438 19.60 -16.97 10.32
C LEU A 438 18.64 -17.28 11.47
N THR A 439 18.94 -16.77 12.65
CA THR A 439 18.06 -16.82 13.82
C THR A 439 17.58 -15.40 14.14
N PHE A 440 16.27 -15.24 14.26
CA PHE A 440 15.64 -13.99 14.65
C PHE A 440 15.11 -14.10 16.07
N ALA A 441 15.56 -13.23 16.97
CA ALA A 441 15.01 -13.06 18.30
C ALA A 441 13.80 -12.12 18.24
N THR A 442 12.62 -12.63 18.57
CA THR A 442 11.32 -11.97 18.37
C THR A 442 10.51 -11.98 19.67
N MET A 443 9.38 -11.25 19.72
CA MET A 443 8.46 -11.30 20.86
C MET A 443 7.82 -12.69 21.05
N SER A 444 7.68 -13.47 19.99
CA SER A 444 7.13 -14.84 20.03
C SER A 444 8.20 -15.92 20.17
N GLY A 445 9.44 -15.57 20.50
CA GLY A 445 10.57 -16.49 20.62
C GLY A 445 11.50 -16.46 19.42
N GLU A 446 12.37 -17.46 19.30
CA GLU A 446 13.29 -17.55 18.17
C GLU A 446 12.61 -18.10 16.92
N LEU A 447 12.83 -17.45 15.79
CA LEU A 447 12.45 -17.95 14.46
C LEU A 447 13.71 -18.20 13.64
N LYS A 448 13.76 -19.29 12.89
CA LYS A 448 14.89 -19.60 12.03
C LYS A 448 14.51 -19.49 10.56
N ALA A 449 15.42 -18.97 9.75
CA ALA A 449 15.32 -18.95 8.31
C ALA A 449 16.58 -19.58 7.71
N ARG A 450 16.43 -20.65 6.95
CA ARG A 450 17.55 -21.32 6.28
C ARG A 450 17.43 -21.23 4.77
N ARG A 451 18.57 -21.08 4.09
CA ARG A 451 18.64 -21.22 2.64
C ARG A 451 18.33 -22.67 2.24
N ALA A 452 17.60 -22.83 1.15
CA ALA A 452 17.40 -24.07 0.43
C ALA A 452 17.75 -23.86 -1.05
N GLU A 453 17.84 -24.94 -1.83
CA GLU A 453 18.15 -24.86 -3.27
C GLU A 453 17.10 -24.05 -4.05
N ASP A 454 15.83 -24.14 -3.64
CA ASP A 454 14.66 -23.58 -4.31
C ASP A 454 14.04 -22.38 -3.57
N GLY A 455 14.66 -21.89 -2.49
CA GLY A 455 14.15 -20.73 -1.75
C GLY A 455 14.67 -20.60 -0.32
N ILE A 456 13.81 -20.09 0.57
CA ILE A 456 14.08 -19.92 1.99
C ILE A 456 13.04 -20.71 2.77
N VAL A 457 13.51 -21.52 3.71
CA VAL A 457 12.65 -22.28 4.63
C VAL A 457 12.60 -21.55 5.96
N LEU A 458 11.38 -21.24 6.40
CA LEU A 458 11.13 -20.67 7.72
C LEU A 458 10.72 -21.76 8.71
N ASP A 459 11.20 -21.63 9.94
CA ASP A 459 10.84 -22.46 11.07
C ASP A 459 9.76 -21.73 11.89
N PHE A 460 8.53 -22.24 11.84
CA PHE A 460 7.39 -21.73 12.61
C PHE A 460 6.82 -22.81 13.52
N PRO A 461 6.23 -22.42 14.67
CA PRO A 461 5.51 -23.36 15.52
C PRO A 461 4.37 -24.03 14.75
N LEU A 462 4.23 -25.34 14.94
CA LEU A 462 3.09 -26.10 14.47
C LEU A 462 1.93 -25.88 15.44
N TYR A 463 0.81 -25.35 14.95
CA TYR A 463 -0.38 -25.13 15.78
C TYR A 463 -1.45 -26.17 15.41
N PRO A 464 -1.77 -27.11 16.31
CA PRO A 464 -2.77 -28.12 16.03
C PRO A 464 -4.16 -27.48 15.84
N ALA A 465 -4.96 -28.14 15.02
CA ALA A 465 -6.38 -27.88 14.88
C ALA A 465 -7.15 -29.12 15.32
N PHE A 466 -8.28 -28.91 15.99
CA PHE A 466 -9.11 -29.97 16.54
C PHE A 466 -10.52 -29.90 15.95
N PRO A 467 -11.24 -31.03 15.85
CA PRO A 467 -12.59 -31.04 15.31
C PRO A 467 -13.49 -30.02 16.01
N GLN A 468 -14.23 -29.24 15.24
CA GLN A 468 -15.15 -28.23 15.73
C GLN A 468 -16.58 -28.60 15.32
N ASP A 469 -17.51 -28.57 16.27
CA ASP A 469 -18.93 -28.81 15.99
C ASP A 469 -19.45 -27.75 15.02
N PHE A 470 -20.04 -28.21 13.91
CA PHE A 470 -20.64 -27.37 12.88
C PHE A 470 -21.71 -26.45 13.47
N HIS A 471 -22.56 -26.94 14.38
CA HIS A 471 -23.68 -26.16 14.92
C HIS A 471 -23.22 -24.93 15.73
N GLU A 472 -22.05 -24.99 16.35
CA GLU A 472 -21.49 -23.84 17.08
C GLU A 472 -21.02 -22.71 16.16
N VAL A 473 -20.64 -23.04 14.92
CA VAL A 473 -20.04 -22.10 13.96
C VAL A 473 -20.85 -21.93 12.67
N GLU A 474 -22.02 -22.57 12.58
CA GLU A 474 -22.88 -22.58 11.40
C GLU A 474 -23.23 -21.18 10.94
N GLY A 475 -23.60 -20.29 11.86
CA GLY A 475 -23.92 -18.90 11.55
C GLY A 475 -22.74 -18.14 10.92
N LEU A 476 -21.52 -18.40 11.38
CA LEU A 476 -20.30 -17.80 10.85
C LEU A 476 -20.02 -18.31 9.43
N ILE A 477 -20.10 -19.63 9.22
CA ILE A 477 -19.82 -20.27 7.93
C ILE A 477 -20.88 -19.86 6.90
N LYS A 478 -22.18 -19.93 7.24
CA LYS A 478 -23.26 -19.52 6.34
C LYS A 478 -23.18 -18.05 5.96
N ALA A 479 -22.82 -17.17 6.90
CA ALA A 479 -22.61 -15.78 6.59
C ALA A 479 -21.42 -15.54 5.66
N ALA A 480 -20.33 -16.32 5.81
CA ALA A 480 -19.13 -16.19 5.00
C ALA A 480 -19.30 -16.76 3.58
N ILE A 481 -19.81 -17.99 3.46
CA ILE A 481 -19.77 -18.77 2.20
C ILE A 481 -21.14 -19.34 1.78
N GLY A 482 -22.24 -18.93 2.42
CA GLY A 482 -23.58 -19.40 2.11
C GLY A 482 -23.75 -20.91 2.33
N ASP A 483 -24.48 -21.56 1.43
CA ASP A 483 -24.75 -23.00 1.46
C ASP A 483 -23.64 -23.85 0.79
N THR A 484 -22.43 -23.31 0.68
CA THR A 484 -21.27 -24.04 0.14
C THR A 484 -21.02 -25.30 0.97
N LEU A 485 -20.85 -26.45 0.30
CA LEU A 485 -20.68 -27.73 0.99
C LEU A 485 -19.33 -27.81 1.71
N VAL A 486 -19.40 -28.07 3.01
CA VAL A 486 -18.24 -28.23 3.91
C VAL A 486 -18.02 -29.72 4.19
N GLN A 487 -16.77 -30.17 4.08
CA GLN A 487 -16.35 -31.54 4.33
C GLN A 487 -15.93 -31.75 5.79
N ASP A 488 -15.28 -30.75 6.39
CA ASP A 488 -14.68 -30.83 7.72
C ASP A 488 -14.48 -29.43 8.29
N ILE A 489 -14.55 -29.31 9.62
CA ILE A 489 -14.30 -28.06 10.34
C ILE A 489 -13.37 -28.35 11.51
N GLN A 490 -12.32 -27.54 11.58
CA GLN A 490 -11.32 -27.63 12.62
C GLN A 490 -11.10 -26.26 13.24
N TYR A 491 -10.76 -26.23 14.51
CA TYR A 491 -10.44 -25.01 15.24
C TYR A 491 -9.08 -25.13 15.92
N SER A 492 -8.23 -24.12 15.74
CA SER A 492 -6.94 -24.01 16.42
C SER A 492 -7.05 -23.02 17.57
N PRO A 493 -7.02 -23.46 18.85
CA PRO A 493 -7.18 -22.58 20.00
C PRO A 493 -6.01 -21.60 20.16
N ASP A 494 -4.78 -22.02 19.85
CA ASP A 494 -3.57 -21.20 19.96
C ASP A 494 -3.62 -19.98 19.03
N THR A 495 -4.13 -20.18 17.82
CA THR A 495 -4.20 -19.13 16.81
C THR A 495 -5.59 -18.51 16.66
N ARG A 496 -6.60 -19.08 17.31
CA ARG A 496 -8.02 -18.71 17.19
C ARG A 496 -8.53 -18.74 15.74
N LYS A 497 -8.01 -19.66 14.94
CA LYS A 497 -8.37 -19.82 13.53
C LYS A 497 -9.37 -20.96 13.35
N LEU A 498 -10.45 -20.67 12.64
CA LEU A 498 -11.40 -21.66 12.16
C LEU A 498 -10.98 -22.10 10.75
N LEU A 499 -10.66 -23.38 10.60
CA LEU A 499 -10.37 -24.00 9.31
C LEU A 499 -11.62 -24.72 8.82
N VAL A 500 -12.07 -24.34 7.63
CA VAL A 500 -13.22 -24.91 6.93
C VAL A 500 -12.71 -25.59 5.67
N ARG A 501 -12.73 -26.92 5.68
CA ARG A 501 -12.40 -27.71 4.49
C ARG A 501 -13.64 -27.83 3.63
N LEU A 502 -13.58 -27.32 2.41
CA LEU A 502 -14.68 -27.43 1.46
C LEU A 502 -14.74 -28.84 0.86
N SER A 503 -15.91 -29.22 0.33
CA SER A 503 -16.13 -30.52 -0.31
C SER A 503 -15.12 -30.81 -1.43
N ASP A 504 -14.63 -32.05 -1.50
CA ASP A 504 -13.74 -32.53 -2.58
C ASP A 504 -14.43 -32.50 -3.97
N SER A 505 -15.75 -32.24 -4.04
CA SER A 505 -16.50 -32.00 -5.29
C SER A 505 -16.17 -30.66 -5.96
N TYR A 506 -15.54 -29.72 -5.24
CA TYR A 506 -15.14 -28.44 -5.78
C TYR A 506 -13.71 -28.46 -6.35
N SER A 507 -13.50 -27.67 -7.41
CA SER A 507 -12.19 -27.49 -8.03
C SER A 507 -11.45 -26.30 -7.44
N ARG A 508 -10.16 -26.17 -7.78
CA ARG A 508 -9.36 -24.96 -7.48
C ARG A 508 -10.05 -23.69 -7.97
N SER A 509 -10.56 -23.69 -9.20
CA SER A 509 -11.23 -22.53 -9.79
C SER A 509 -12.47 -22.11 -8.98
N PHE A 510 -13.16 -23.05 -8.34
CA PHE A 510 -14.25 -22.72 -7.44
C PHE A 510 -13.75 -21.93 -6.22
N LEU A 511 -12.68 -22.39 -5.56
CA LEU A 511 -12.13 -21.67 -4.40
C LEU A 511 -11.63 -20.26 -4.76
N GLU A 512 -10.98 -20.09 -5.91
CA GLU A 512 -10.49 -18.77 -6.39
C GLU A 512 -11.64 -17.82 -6.75
N THR A 513 -12.79 -18.34 -7.19
CA THR A 513 -13.93 -17.49 -7.60
C THR A 513 -14.99 -17.33 -6.50
N LEU A 514 -14.90 -18.10 -5.41
CA LEU A 514 -15.82 -18.06 -4.29
C LEU A 514 -15.89 -16.65 -3.70
N LYS A 515 -17.08 -16.07 -3.65
CA LYS A 515 -17.30 -14.77 -3.02
C LYS A 515 -17.52 -14.98 -1.52
N VAL A 516 -16.54 -14.54 -0.73
CA VAL A 516 -16.58 -14.65 0.73
C VAL A 516 -17.06 -13.32 1.31
N ASN A 517 -18.15 -13.36 2.06
CA ASN A 517 -18.70 -12.17 2.72
C ASN A 517 -18.14 -12.04 4.14
N THR A 518 -17.11 -11.21 4.31
CA THR A 518 -16.42 -11.05 5.59
C THR A 518 -17.01 -9.95 6.47
N LYS A 519 -17.81 -9.04 5.90
CA LYS A 519 -18.42 -7.89 6.60
C LYS A 519 -19.25 -8.26 7.83
N PRO A 520 -20.14 -9.28 7.80
CA PRO A 520 -20.96 -9.60 8.96
C PRO A 520 -20.19 -10.37 10.05
N LEU A 521 -19.00 -10.93 9.75
CA LEU A 521 -18.34 -11.89 10.65
C LEU A 521 -17.97 -11.29 12.02
N PRO A 522 -17.41 -10.06 12.13
CA PRO A 522 -17.18 -9.42 13.43
C PRO A 522 -18.47 -9.15 14.22
N GLY A 523 -19.60 -8.98 13.52
CA GLY A 523 -20.92 -8.81 14.13
C GLY A 523 -21.54 -10.11 14.62
N ILE A 524 -21.22 -11.24 13.99
CA ILE A 524 -21.71 -12.58 14.37
C ILE A 524 -20.86 -13.16 15.51
N GLU A 525 -19.54 -13.09 15.39
CA GLU A 525 -18.60 -13.57 16.40
C GLU A 525 -18.07 -12.42 17.26
N LYS A 526 -18.72 -12.21 18.40
CA LYS A 526 -18.39 -11.14 19.37
C LYS A 526 -17.60 -11.62 20.58
N THR A 527 -17.44 -12.93 20.75
CA THR A 527 -16.75 -13.52 21.91
C THR A 527 -15.23 -13.40 21.79
N GLY A 528 -14.73 -13.24 20.57
CA GLY A 528 -13.31 -13.22 20.26
C GLY A 528 -12.67 -14.61 20.27
N LYS A 529 -13.50 -15.67 20.26
CA LYS A 529 -13.08 -17.08 20.11
C LYS A 529 -12.49 -17.31 18.73
N VAL A 530 -13.16 -16.89 17.66
CA VAL A 530 -12.61 -16.93 16.29
C VAL A 530 -12.08 -15.56 15.90
N LYS A 531 -10.84 -15.52 15.38
CA LYS A 531 -10.18 -14.32 14.85
C LYS A 531 -9.67 -14.47 13.43
N GLY A 532 -9.85 -15.64 12.81
CA GLY A 532 -9.51 -15.87 11.42
C GLY A 532 -10.26 -17.06 10.84
N LEU A 533 -10.58 -16.98 9.55
CA LEU A 533 -11.23 -18.02 8.77
C LEU A 533 -10.27 -18.50 7.68
N ILE A 534 -9.96 -19.79 7.68
CA ILE A 534 -9.21 -20.47 6.62
C ILE A 534 -10.19 -21.29 5.80
N LEU A 535 -10.25 -21.04 4.49
CA LEU A 535 -10.94 -21.92 3.56
C LEU A 535 -9.90 -22.77 2.83
N THR A 536 -10.10 -24.08 2.75
CA THR A 536 -9.14 -24.96 2.10
C THR A 536 -9.78 -26.09 1.30
N LEU A 537 -9.08 -26.51 0.25
CA LEU A 537 -9.45 -27.63 -0.63
C LEU A 537 -8.27 -28.57 -0.80
N ARG A 538 -8.57 -29.86 -1.01
CA ARG A 538 -7.57 -30.85 -1.38
C ARG A 538 -7.03 -30.57 -2.78
N GLY A 539 -5.73 -30.74 -2.98
CA GLY A 539 -5.11 -30.69 -4.29
C GLY A 539 -5.60 -31.84 -5.17
N GLN A 540 -6.05 -31.53 -6.39
CA GLN A 540 -6.40 -32.55 -7.37
C GLN A 540 -5.19 -32.90 -8.26
N PRO A 541 -5.01 -34.17 -8.65
CA PRO A 541 -3.94 -34.56 -9.57
C PRO A 541 -4.20 -34.03 -10.98
N GLU A 542 -3.38 -33.08 -11.44
CA GLU A 542 -3.24 -32.77 -12.87
C GLU A 542 -2.16 -33.70 -13.45
N GLY A 543 -2.56 -34.90 -13.89
CA GLY A 543 -1.64 -35.92 -14.42
C GLY A 543 -1.17 -36.94 -13.36
N GLN A 544 0.08 -37.42 -13.45
CA GLN A 544 0.60 -38.49 -12.56
C GLN A 544 0.93 -38.02 -11.13
N THR A 545 1.00 -36.71 -10.88
CA THR A 545 1.23 -36.13 -9.55
C THR A 545 0.55 -34.75 -9.44
N PRO A 546 -0.17 -34.43 -8.35
CA PRO A 546 -0.68 -33.07 -8.12
C PRO A 546 0.47 -32.05 -8.09
N GLN A 547 0.30 -30.89 -8.74
CA GLN A 547 1.26 -29.77 -8.67
C GLN A 547 1.32 -29.19 -7.24
N TYR A 548 0.19 -29.25 -6.50
CA TYR A 548 0.03 -28.81 -5.11
C TYR A 548 -0.79 -29.84 -4.35
N ASP A 549 -0.49 -30.03 -3.06
CA ASP A 549 -1.16 -30.96 -2.15
C ASP A 549 -2.50 -30.42 -1.63
N PHE A 550 -2.62 -29.10 -1.50
CA PHE A 550 -3.86 -28.41 -1.14
C PHE A 550 -3.88 -26.98 -1.72
N TYR A 551 -5.03 -26.32 -1.55
CA TYR A 551 -5.28 -24.92 -1.89
C TYR A 551 -5.89 -24.21 -0.68
N SER A 552 -5.57 -22.94 -0.46
CA SER A 552 -6.11 -22.19 0.68
C SER A 552 -6.39 -20.70 0.39
N ARG A 553 -7.31 -20.14 1.17
CA ARG A 553 -7.61 -18.69 1.29
C ARG A 553 -7.79 -18.33 2.76
N TYR A 554 -7.36 -17.14 3.16
CA TYR A 554 -7.41 -16.70 4.57
C TYR A 554 -8.04 -15.33 4.73
N PHE A 555 -8.93 -15.20 5.71
CA PHE A 555 -9.70 -14.00 6.01
C PHE A 555 -9.57 -13.67 7.50
N ALA A 556 -9.30 -12.40 7.83
CA ALA A 556 -9.15 -11.94 9.22
C ALA A 556 -9.87 -10.60 9.48
N PRO A 557 -11.19 -10.50 9.23
CA PRO A 557 -11.93 -9.23 9.33
C PRO A 557 -11.93 -8.62 10.74
N TRP A 558 -11.75 -9.43 11.79
CA TRP A 558 -11.63 -8.95 13.18
C TRP A 558 -10.41 -8.07 13.44
N VAL A 559 -9.42 -8.10 12.54
CA VAL A 559 -8.23 -7.23 12.58
C VAL A 559 -8.18 -6.28 11.37
N GLY A 560 -9.31 -6.09 10.69
CA GLY A 560 -9.41 -5.15 9.57
C GLY A 560 -8.82 -5.65 8.26
N LEU A 561 -8.52 -6.96 8.14
CA LEU A 561 -7.99 -7.57 6.93
C LEU A 561 -9.09 -8.44 6.29
N PRO A 562 -9.81 -7.94 5.26
CA PRO A 562 -10.86 -8.69 4.61
C PRO A 562 -10.34 -10.03 4.08
N GLU A 563 -9.21 -10.04 3.39
CA GLU A 563 -8.53 -11.22 2.87
C GLU A 563 -7.02 -10.99 2.88
N ASP A 564 -6.25 -11.98 3.32
CA ASP A 564 -4.79 -11.99 3.22
C ASP A 564 -4.37 -12.82 2.00
N PRO A 565 -3.56 -12.28 1.08
CA PRO A 565 -3.11 -13.02 -0.10
C PRO A 565 -2.29 -14.28 0.25
N VAL A 566 -1.46 -14.23 1.32
CA VAL A 566 -0.54 -15.32 1.71
C VAL A 566 -0.08 -15.27 3.19
N THR A 567 -0.84 -15.84 4.14
CA THR A 567 -0.41 -15.81 5.56
C THR A 567 0.39 -17.03 6.01
N GLY A 568 1.63 -16.84 6.43
CA GLY A 568 2.42 -17.89 7.10
C GLY A 568 1.76 -18.45 8.36
N SER A 569 1.03 -17.63 9.12
CA SER A 569 0.32 -18.08 10.34
C SER A 569 -0.95 -18.91 10.07
N ALA A 570 -1.53 -18.85 8.86
CA ALA A 570 -2.57 -19.80 8.46
C ALA A 570 -1.93 -21.16 8.13
N HIS A 571 -0.75 -21.14 7.53
CA HIS A 571 0.00 -22.33 7.13
C HIS A 571 0.48 -23.16 8.32
N THR A 572 0.71 -22.57 9.49
CA THR A 572 0.99 -23.32 10.73
C THR A 572 -0.16 -24.22 11.17
N VAL A 573 -1.41 -23.84 10.83
CA VAL A 573 -2.63 -24.63 11.11
C VAL A 573 -2.91 -25.61 9.97
N LEU A 574 -2.85 -25.13 8.72
CA LEU A 574 -3.04 -25.94 7.52
C LEU A 574 -2.05 -27.11 7.45
N SER A 575 -0.79 -26.88 7.80
CA SER A 575 0.23 -27.94 7.78
C SER A 575 -0.08 -29.04 8.80
N SER A 576 -0.56 -28.69 9.99
CA SER A 576 -0.98 -29.69 10.98
C SER A 576 -2.14 -30.53 10.45
N TYR A 577 -3.15 -29.87 9.88
CA TYR A 577 -4.33 -30.54 9.34
C TYR A 577 -3.99 -31.44 8.15
N TRP A 578 -3.42 -30.88 7.09
CA TRP A 578 -3.17 -31.62 5.85
C TRP A 578 -2.10 -32.70 5.99
N SER A 579 -1.16 -32.56 6.92
CA SER A 579 -0.20 -33.64 7.21
C SER A 579 -0.90 -34.89 7.73
N GLN A 580 -1.87 -34.73 8.63
CA GLN A 580 -2.68 -35.84 9.15
C GLN A 580 -3.57 -36.44 8.06
N GLN A 581 -4.21 -35.59 7.23
CA GLN A 581 -5.12 -36.05 6.16
C GLN A 581 -4.39 -36.73 5.00
N LEU A 582 -3.17 -36.30 4.66
CA LEU A 582 -2.40 -36.81 3.51
C LEU A 582 -1.35 -37.84 3.90
N GLY A 583 -1.02 -37.98 5.19
CA GLY A 583 0.09 -38.82 5.65
C GLY A 583 1.47 -38.32 5.18
N LYS A 584 1.59 -37.02 4.86
CA LYS A 584 2.80 -36.39 4.32
C LYS A 584 3.43 -35.43 5.32
N LYS A 585 4.76 -35.36 5.35
CA LYS A 585 5.52 -34.37 6.14
C LYS A 585 6.05 -33.21 5.30
N GLU A 586 6.19 -33.41 3.99
CA GLU A 586 6.50 -32.36 3.03
C GLU A 586 5.30 -32.19 2.10
N MET A 587 4.82 -30.96 1.96
CA MET A 587 3.60 -30.61 1.22
C MET A 587 3.78 -29.31 0.46
N ARG A 588 3.06 -29.13 -0.65
CA ARG A 588 3.00 -27.88 -1.43
C ARG A 588 1.59 -27.29 -1.37
N ASP A 589 1.48 -26.00 -1.08
CA ASP A 589 0.21 -25.24 -1.15
C ASP A 589 0.26 -24.23 -2.30
N LYS A 590 -0.91 -23.86 -2.82
CA LYS A 590 -1.06 -22.68 -3.66
C LYS A 590 -2.17 -21.78 -3.13
N THR A 591 -1.81 -20.55 -2.78
CA THR A 591 -2.77 -19.45 -2.54
C THR A 591 -2.99 -18.67 -3.85
N GLU A 592 -4.03 -17.82 -3.95
CA GLU A 592 -4.55 -17.20 -5.20
C GLU A 592 -3.52 -16.68 -6.23
N ALA A 593 -2.26 -16.42 -5.85
CA ALA A 593 -1.20 -15.97 -6.77
C ALA A 593 0.11 -16.78 -6.76
N THR A 594 0.40 -17.67 -5.81
CA THR A 594 1.77 -18.26 -5.66
C THR A 594 1.79 -19.67 -5.07
N GLY A 595 2.85 -20.44 -5.37
CA GLY A 595 3.09 -21.78 -4.84
C GLY A 595 4.08 -21.78 -3.67
N ASN A 596 3.69 -22.34 -2.52
CA ASN A 596 4.51 -22.44 -1.30
C ASN A 596 4.89 -23.89 -1.00
N LEU A 597 6.12 -24.13 -0.54
CA LEU A 597 6.57 -25.44 -0.03
C LEU A 597 6.57 -25.43 1.50
N LEU A 598 5.93 -26.43 2.11
CA LEU A 598 5.81 -26.64 3.55
C LEU A 598 6.54 -27.92 3.95
N ARG A 599 7.32 -27.85 5.03
CA ARG A 599 8.04 -29.01 5.58
C ARG A 599 7.83 -29.08 7.10
N LEU A 600 7.41 -30.24 7.59
CA LEU A 600 7.27 -30.52 9.01
C LEU A 600 8.52 -31.23 9.54
N ASN A 601 9.13 -30.65 10.58
CA ASN A 601 10.25 -31.27 11.29
C ASN A 601 9.74 -32.35 12.26
N SER A 602 10.45 -33.46 12.37
CA SER A 602 10.14 -34.56 13.31
C SER A 602 10.67 -34.35 14.73
N GLU A 603 11.37 -33.24 14.99
CA GLU A 603 12.01 -32.95 16.27
C GLU A 603 11.31 -31.74 16.91
N GLY A 604 10.32 -32.03 17.77
CA GLY A 604 9.54 -31.02 18.47
C GLY A 604 8.77 -31.63 19.62
N GLN A 605 9.47 -32.23 20.59
CA GLN A 605 8.92 -32.30 21.94
C GLN A 605 8.89 -30.87 22.49
N VAL A 606 7.68 -30.37 22.72
CA VAL A 606 7.39 -29.12 23.41
C VAL A 606 7.88 -29.24 24.87
N PRO A 607 8.50 -28.22 25.48
CA PRO A 607 8.59 -28.13 26.94
C PRO A 607 7.22 -27.87 27.57
#